data_AF-A0A2P6WEM7-F1
#
_entry.id   AF-A0A2P6WEM7-F1
#
_cell.length_a   1.000
_cell.length_b   1.000
_cell.length_c   1.000
_cell.angle_alpha   90.00
_cell.angle_beta   90.00
_cell.angle_gamma   90.00
#
_symmetry.space_group_name_H-M   'P 1'
#
loop_
_entity.id
_entity.type
_entity.pdbx_description
1 polymer ?
#
loop_
_entity_poly.entity_id
_entity_poly.type
_entity_poly.pdbx_seq_one_letter_code
_entity_poly.pdbx_strand_id
1 'polypeptide(L)' 'MVMEFARVAVGLAIALFHVPLADFLCEQDHALSAAFRRRGLSIPGALPKQAARNLFFLFGISIALFSLARIWLETK' A
#
# COMPACT_ATOMS: atom_id res chain seq x y z
N MET A 1 6.92 13.49 -18.44
CA MET A 1 5.56 14.10 -18.48
C MET A 1 4.41 13.10 -18.31
N VAL A 2 3.90 12.39 -19.35
CA VAL A 2 2.71 11.50 -19.21
C VAL A 2 2.90 10.39 -18.17
N MET A 3 4.07 9.74 -18.16
CA MET A 3 4.38 8.68 -17.19
C MET A 3 4.45 9.18 -15.73
N GLU A 4 4.86 10.44 -15.52
CA GLU A 4 4.91 11.04 -14.17
C GLU A 4 3.51 11.39 -13.68
N PHE A 5 2.63 11.89 -14.56
CA PHE A 5 1.21 12.06 -14.24
C PHE A 5 0.51 10.74 -13.92
N ALA A 6 0.82 9.67 -14.65
CA ALA A 6 0.31 8.33 -14.34
C ALA A 6 0.77 7.85 -12.95
N ARG A 7 2.04 8.10 -12.57
CA ARG A 7 2.56 7.77 -11.23
C ARG A 7 1.88 8.58 -10.13
N VAL A 8 1.63 9.88 -10.34
CA VAL A 8 0.85 10.71 -9.40
C VAL A 8 -0.56 10.15 -9.25
N ALA A 9 -1.24 9.83 -10.36
CA ALA A 9 -2.60 9.28 -10.33
C ALA A 9 -2.65 7.92 -9.59
N VAL A 10 -1.67 7.05 -9.81
CA VAL A 10 -1.55 5.76 -9.10
C VAL A 10 -1.26 5.98 -7.62
N GLY A 11 -0.33 6.88 -7.26
CA GLY A 11 -0.04 7.20 -5.86
C GLY A 11 -1.27 7.75 -5.13
N LEU A 12 -2.03 8.63 -5.79
CA LEU A 12 -3.27 9.18 -5.25
C LEU A 12 -4.36 8.11 -5.14
N ALA A 13 -4.49 7.22 -6.11
CA ALA A 13 -5.42 6.09 -6.04
C ALA A 13 -5.08 5.18 -4.85
N ILE A 14 -3.80 4.82 -4.67
CA ILE A 14 -3.36 4.02 -3.51
C ILE A 14 -3.68 4.74 -2.20
N ALA A 15 -3.45 6.06 -2.13
CA ALA A 15 -3.78 6.85 -0.94
C ALA A 15 -5.29 6.96 -0.67
N LEU A 16 -6.12 7.09 -1.71
CA LEU A 16 -7.59 7.14 -1.56
C LEU A 16 -8.18 5.79 -1.17
N PHE A 17 -7.65 4.72 -1.73
CA PHE A 17 -8.11 3.35 -1.48
C PHE A 17 -7.28 2.63 -0.41
N HIS A 18 -6.48 3.33 0.38
CA HIS A 18 -5.58 2.70 1.37
C HIS A 18 -6.32 1.85 2.41
N VAL A 19 -7.52 2.27 2.83
CA VAL A 19 -8.35 1.52 3.80
C VAL A 19 -8.83 0.19 3.22
N PRO A 20 -9.58 0.15 2.10
CA PRO A 20 -10.04 -1.11 1.53
C PRO A 20 -8.87 -1.99 1.05
N LEU A 21 -7.78 -1.41 0.55
CA LEU A 21 -6.61 -2.17 0.13
C LEU A 21 -5.93 -2.87 1.32
N ALA A 22 -5.74 -2.14 2.43
CA ALA A 22 -5.16 -2.68 3.65
C ALA A 22 -6.04 -3.76 4.28
N ASP A 23 -7.36 -3.55 4.31
CA ASP A 23 -8.30 -4.53 4.85
C ASP A 23 -8.29 -5.82 4.02
N PHE A 24 -8.32 -5.70 2.69
CA PHE A 24 -8.26 -6.84 1.78
C PHE A 24 -6.97 -7.65 1.94
N LEU A 25 -5.82 -6.96 1.99
CA LEU A 25 -4.52 -7.62 2.22
C LEU A 25 -4.43 -8.28 3.59
N CYS A 26 -4.97 -7.64 4.62
CA CYS A 26 -5.01 -8.21 5.98
C CYS A 26 -5.88 -9.47 6.02
N GLU A 27 -7.02 -9.48 5.33
CA GLU A 27 -7.87 -10.67 5.19
C GLU A 27 -7.16 -11.80 4.45
N GLN A 28 -6.45 -11.48 3.36
CA GLN A 28 -5.64 -12.48 2.65
C GLN A 28 -4.51 -13.03 3.52
N ASP A 29 -3.80 -12.18 4.26
CA ASP A 29 -2.71 -12.60 5.13
C ASP A 29 -3.20 -13.49 6.28
N HIS A 30 -4.38 -13.18 6.84
CA HIS A 30 -5.05 -14.05 7.80
C HIS A 30 -5.45 -15.40 7.20
N ALA A 31 -6.01 -15.41 5.98
CA ALA A 31 -6.37 -16.64 5.28
C ALA A 31 -5.13 -17.49 4.97
N LEU A 32 -4.04 -16.86 4.54
CA LEU A 32 -2.75 -17.51 4.28
C LEU A 32 -2.19 -18.11 5.58
N SER A 33 -2.13 -17.31 6.65
CA SER A 33 -1.68 -17.73 7.97
C SER A 33 -2.48 -18.93 8.49
N ALA A 34 -3.80 -18.94 8.30
CA ALA A 34 -4.65 -20.06 8.66
C ALA A 34 -4.35 -21.32 7.82
N ALA A 35 -4.11 -21.17 6.52
CA ALA A 35 -3.73 -22.28 5.64
C ALA A 35 -2.36 -22.88 6.02
N PHE A 36 -1.38 -22.04 6.37
CA PHE A 36 -0.06 -22.49 6.80
C PHE A 36 -0.08 -23.16 8.17
N ARG A 37 -0.87 -22.65 9.14
CA ARG A 37 -1.06 -23.32 10.43
C ARG A 37 -1.69 -24.70 10.29
N ARG A 38 -2.65 -24.88 9.36
CA ARG A 38 -3.22 -26.20 9.04
C ARG A 38 -2.18 -27.17 8.50
N ARG A 39 -1.08 -26.67 7.91
CA ARG A 39 0.06 -27.46 7.43
C ARG A 39 1.18 -27.61 8.47
N GLY A 40 0.96 -27.17 9.72
CA GLY A 40 1.93 -27.26 10.80
C GLY A 40 3.05 -26.21 10.77
N LEU A 41 2.95 -25.21 9.89
CA LEU A 41 3.92 -24.12 9.78
C LEU A 41 3.45 -22.90 10.57
N SER A 42 4.23 -22.50 11.58
CA SER A 42 3.99 -21.31 12.40
C SER A 42 4.52 -20.08 11.69
N ILE A 43 3.66 -19.34 10.98
CA ILE A 43 3.99 -18.03 10.43
C ILE A 43 3.67 -16.95 11.47
N PRO A 44 4.52 -15.92 11.65
CA PRO A 44 4.23 -14.78 12.51
C PRO A 44 2.85 -14.19 12.17
N GLY A 45 2.10 -13.80 13.20
CA GLY A 45 0.76 -13.26 13.03
C GLY A 45 0.75 -11.98 12.20
N ALA A 46 -0.30 -11.80 11.41
CA ALA A 46 -0.52 -10.62 10.58
C ALA A 46 -0.34 -9.31 11.37
N LEU A 47 0.13 -8.25 10.68
CA LEU A 47 0.25 -6.93 11.26
C LEU A 47 -1.09 -6.43 11.82
N PRO A 48 -1.09 -5.60 12.88
CA PRO A 48 -2.31 -4.94 13.34
C PRO A 48 -2.97 -4.15 12.20
N LYS A 49 -4.29 -4.31 12.01
CA LYS A 49 -5.05 -3.64 10.93
C LYS A 49 -4.74 -2.15 10.80
N GLN A 50 -4.62 -1.46 11.94
CA GLN A 50 -4.34 -0.03 11.97
C GLN A 50 -2.91 0.31 11.51
N ALA A 51 -1.93 -0.54 11.84
CA ALA A 51 -0.57 -0.41 11.33
C ALA A 51 -0.51 -0.66 9.81
N ALA A 52 -1.23 -1.67 9.31
CA ALA A 52 -1.33 -1.95 7.87
C ALA A 52 -1.95 -0.77 7.11
N ARG A 53 -3.10 -0.24 7.58
CA ARG A 53 -3.75 0.93 6.97
C ARG A 53 -2.84 2.15 6.93
N ASN A 54 -2.15 2.45 8.03
CA ASN A 54 -1.19 3.56 8.08
C ASN A 54 -0.03 3.37 7.10
N LEU A 55 0.51 2.15 6.98
CA LEU A 55 1.58 1.88 6.02
C LEU A 55 1.13 2.09 4.58
N PHE A 56 -0.04 1.58 4.19
CA PHE A 56 -0.58 1.78 2.84
C PHE A 56 -0.85 3.25 2.52
N PHE A 57 -1.38 4.00 3.50
CA PHE A 57 -1.55 5.45 3.36
C PHE A 57 -0.20 6.15 3.16
N LEU A 58 0.78 5.85 4.03
CA LEU A 58 2.10 6.46 4.01
C LEU A 58 2.83 6.15 2.70
N PHE A 59 2.69 4.93 2.18
CA PHE A 59 3.29 4.52 0.92
C PHE A 59 2.65 5.26 -0.27
N GLY A 60 1.32 5.29 -0.34
CA GLY A 60 0.59 5.99 -1.40
C GLY A 60 0.88 7.48 -1.44
N ILE A 61 0.82 8.16 -0.28
CA ILE A 61 1.08 9.60 -0.18
C ILE A 61 2.54 9.93 -0.52
N SER A 62 3.50 9.09 -0.12
CA SER A 62 4.92 9.31 -0.43
C SER A 62 5.20 9.18 -1.92
N ILE A 63 4.61 8.18 -2.60
CA ILE A 63 4.72 8.02 -4.05
C ILE A 63 4.13 9.23 -4.78
N ALA A 64 2.96 9.69 -4.33
CA ALA A 64 2.30 10.86 -4.90
C ALA A 64 3.17 12.13 -4.74
N LEU A 65 3.66 12.39 -3.52
CA LEU A 65 4.51 13.54 -3.21
C LEU A 65 5.83 13.52 -3.99
N PHE A 66 6.50 12.36 -4.06
CA PHE A 66 7.76 12.22 -4.79
C PHE A 66 7.58 12.44 -6.29
N SER A 67 6.51 11.89 -6.87
CA SER A 67 6.19 12.09 -8.29
C SER A 67 5.86 13.55 -8.59
N LEU A 68 5.14 14.24 -7.69
CA LEU A 68 4.79 15.64 -7.83
C LEU A 68 6.01 16.56 -7.69
N ALA A 69 6.92 16.27 -6.75
CA ALA A 69 8.21 16.93 -6.61
C ALA A 69 9.07 16.76 -7.87
N ARG A 70 9.05 15.57 -8.47
CA ARG A 70 9.79 15.30 -9.71
C ARG A 70 9.26 16.10 -10.90
N ILE A 71 7.93 16.17 -11.07
CA ILE A 71 7.31 17.02 -12.11
C ILE A 71 7.72 18.49 -11.90
N TRP A 72 7.67 18.97 -10.66
CA TRP A 72 8.03 20.35 -10.35
C TRP A 72 9.51 20.66 -10.67
N LEU A 73 10.42 19.73 -10.37
CA LEU A 73 11.85 19.84 -10.72
C LEU A 73 12.11 19.77 -12.23
N GLU A 74 11.36 18.96 -12.98
CA GLU A 74 11.48 18.88 -14.45
C GLU A 74 10.88 20.10 -15.16
N THR A 75 9.99 20.84 -14.49
CA THR A 75 9.34 22.04 -15.05
C THR A 75 10.16 23.32 -14.81
N LYS A 76 11.20 23.26 -13.96
CA LYS A 76 12.04 24.40 -13.57
C LYS A 76 13.39 24.37 -14.28
#